data_AF-A0A520ITD9-F1
#
_entry.id   AF-A0A520ITD9-F1
#
_cell.length_a   1.000
_cell.length_b   1.000
_cell.length_c   1.000
_cell.angle_alpha   90.00
_cell.angle_beta   90.00
_cell.angle_gamma   90.00
#
_symmetry.space_group_name_H-M   'P 1'
#
loop_
_entity.id
_entity.type
_entity.pdbx_description
1 polymer ?
#
loop_
_entity_poly.entity_id
_entity_poly.type
_entity_poly.pdbx_seq_one_letter_code
_entity_poly.pdbx_strand_id
1 'polypeptide(L)'
;MDSSLALSRGPATAAPISQPTHRVADDKAMLRTAAEATRDLIAPSRAIYWGDLLASVGIGYGALAVAVTTASTGWMIAAGVVSVLALYRALSFIHEITHIKHAALPGFRAGWNALVGVPMMVPSFMYEGVHNLHHAKTRYGTSEDPEYLPLALMKPWTLPLFILVSALAPVGLLIRYGVLAPLSALIPGFRKVVVERYSALSINPSFRRRLPEGAFRTQWLTVETATSIWAVALLTMVATGIIPLSGFAVAMVIGSAVAVLNQVRTLVA
;
A
#
# COMPACT_ATOMS: atom_id res chain seq x y z
N MET A 1 -45.37 -8.46 47.21
CA MET A 1 -44.99 -9.79 47.74
C MET A 1 -44.10 -10.43 46.70
N ASP A 2 -42.79 -10.25 46.83
CA ASP A 2 -41.93 -10.22 45.65
C ASP A 2 -41.03 -11.45 45.62
N SER A 3 -41.56 -12.55 45.08
CA SER A 3 -40.90 -13.85 45.02
C SER A 3 -39.80 -13.88 43.96
N SER A 4 -38.61 -13.38 44.29
CA SER A 4 -37.43 -13.47 43.44
C SER A 4 -36.87 -14.90 43.41
N LEU A 5 -36.87 -15.52 42.22
CA LEU A 5 -36.29 -16.84 42.00
C LEU A 5 -34.75 -16.77 41.96
N ALA A 6 -34.12 -16.87 43.13
CA ALA A 6 -32.67 -16.93 43.28
C ALA A 6 -32.10 -18.26 42.77
N LEU A 7 -31.69 -18.32 41.50
CA LEU A 7 -30.97 -19.45 40.93
C LEU A 7 -29.55 -19.55 41.51
N SER A 8 -29.40 -20.41 42.53
CA SER A 8 -28.10 -20.74 43.11
C SER A 8 -27.17 -21.39 42.07
N ARG A 9 -26.09 -20.68 41.71
CA ARG A 9 -24.99 -21.27 40.93
C ARG A 9 -24.03 -21.95 41.92
N GLY A 10 -24.19 -23.26 42.08
CA GLY A 10 -23.15 -24.08 42.71
C GLY A 10 -21.81 -23.94 41.95
N PRO A 11 -20.67 -24.18 42.61
CA PRO A 11 -19.36 -24.06 41.97
C PRO A 11 -19.27 -25.07 40.81
N ALA A 12 -19.19 -24.56 39.58
CA ALA A 12 -19.01 -25.41 38.42
C ALA A 12 -17.62 -26.05 38.48
N THR A 13 -17.56 -27.36 38.74
CA THR A 13 -16.33 -28.13 38.74
C THR A 13 -15.74 -28.12 37.34
N ALA A 14 -14.78 -27.23 37.10
CA ALA A 14 -14.14 -27.06 35.80
C ALA A 14 -13.27 -28.28 35.50
N ALA A 15 -13.87 -29.29 34.86
CA ALA A 15 -13.14 -30.40 34.28
C ALA A 15 -12.05 -29.83 33.34
N PRO A 16 -10.79 -30.29 33.45
CA PRO A 16 -9.72 -29.75 32.63
C PRO A 16 -10.03 -30.02 31.16
N ILE A 17 -10.19 -28.94 30.38
CA ILE A 17 -10.40 -29.04 28.93
C ILE A 17 -9.09 -29.51 28.30
N SER A 18 -8.92 -30.84 28.20
CA SER A 18 -7.85 -31.47 27.47
C SER A 18 -8.01 -31.13 25.98
N GLN A 19 -7.33 -30.07 25.53
CA GLN A 19 -7.30 -29.77 24.10
C GLN A 19 -6.75 -30.99 23.36
N PRO A 20 -7.47 -31.53 22.37
CA PRO A 20 -7.08 -32.77 21.71
C PRO A 20 -5.82 -32.52 20.87
N THR A 21 -4.67 -32.88 21.43
CA THR A 21 -3.34 -32.81 20.80
C THR A 21 -3.31 -33.45 19.41
N HIS A 22 -4.17 -34.45 19.20
CA HIS A 22 -4.35 -35.17 17.94
C HIS A 22 -4.81 -34.28 16.77
N ARG A 23 -5.56 -33.18 16.99
CA ARG A 23 -5.95 -32.27 15.89
C ARG A 23 -4.74 -31.47 15.37
N VAL A 24 -3.96 -30.90 16.27
CA VAL A 24 -2.81 -30.04 15.94
C VAL A 24 -1.66 -30.80 15.27
N ALA A 25 -1.59 -32.13 15.43
CA ALA A 25 -0.65 -32.98 14.71
C ALA A 25 -1.09 -33.23 13.25
N ASP A 26 -2.37 -33.51 13.06
CA ASP A 26 -3.00 -33.76 11.76
C ASP A 26 -2.96 -32.51 10.88
N ASP A 27 -3.32 -31.35 11.46
CA ASP A 27 -3.18 -30.02 10.84
C ASP A 27 -1.76 -29.79 10.28
N LYS A 28 -0.71 -30.18 11.01
CA LYS A 28 0.68 -30.01 10.58
C LYS A 28 1.09 -30.93 9.44
N ALA A 29 0.55 -32.15 9.40
CA ALA A 29 0.77 -33.07 8.28
C ALA A 29 0.07 -32.54 7.02
N MET A 30 -1.22 -32.20 7.13
CA MET A 30 -2.02 -31.63 6.04
C MET A 30 -1.42 -30.32 5.49
N LEU A 31 -1.02 -29.38 6.37
CA LEU A 31 -0.36 -28.13 5.98
C LEU A 31 1.00 -28.36 5.30
N ARG A 32 1.78 -29.37 5.71
CA ARG A 32 3.01 -29.74 5.02
C ARG A 32 2.72 -30.27 3.62
N THR A 33 1.81 -31.25 3.49
CA THR A 33 1.43 -31.84 2.21
C THR A 33 0.89 -30.77 1.25
N ALA A 34 0.07 -29.83 1.72
CA ALA A 34 -0.39 -28.70 0.93
C ALA A 34 0.76 -27.77 0.48
N ALA A 35 1.69 -27.42 1.38
CA ALA A 35 2.85 -26.57 1.08
C ALA A 35 3.96 -27.27 0.26
N GLU A 36 3.87 -28.60 0.09
CA GLU A 36 4.70 -29.39 -0.81
C GLU A 36 4.03 -29.54 -2.18
N ALA A 37 2.74 -29.86 -2.23
CA ALA A 37 1.95 -29.99 -3.46
C ALA A 37 1.66 -28.67 -4.21
N THR A 38 1.98 -27.52 -3.60
CA THR A 38 1.84 -26.18 -4.22
C THR A 38 3.17 -25.44 -4.36
N ARG A 39 4.30 -26.09 -4.05
CA ARG A 39 5.62 -25.43 -3.91
C ARG A 39 6.13 -24.81 -5.21
N ASP A 40 5.86 -25.46 -6.33
CA ASP A 40 6.14 -25.01 -7.69
C ASP A 40 5.20 -23.89 -8.13
N LEU A 41 3.90 -23.99 -7.81
CA LEU A 41 2.90 -22.95 -8.08
C LEU A 41 3.19 -21.63 -7.36
N ILE A 42 3.88 -21.69 -6.21
CA ILE A 42 4.28 -20.52 -5.41
C ILE A 42 5.58 -19.87 -5.94
N ALA A 43 6.31 -20.50 -6.86
CA ALA A 43 7.55 -19.95 -7.40
C ALA A 43 7.28 -18.77 -8.38
N PRO A 44 7.81 -17.55 -8.15
CA PRO A 44 7.47 -16.40 -8.96
C PRO A 44 8.09 -16.45 -10.37
N SER A 45 7.25 -16.62 -11.40
CA SER A 45 7.68 -16.65 -12.80
C SER A 45 8.15 -15.27 -13.27
N ARG A 46 9.45 -15.13 -13.57
CA ARG A 46 10.04 -13.88 -14.06
C ARG A 46 9.36 -13.35 -15.32
N ALA A 47 8.92 -14.23 -16.22
CA ALA A 47 8.23 -13.84 -17.46
C ALA A 47 6.85 -13.23 -17.18
N ILE A 48 6.06 -13.82 -16.28
CA ILE A 48 4.72 -13.34 -15.93
C ILE A 48 4.82 -11.98 -15.22
N TYR A 49 5.68 -11.87 -14.20
CA TYR A 49 5.83 -10.64 -13.41
C TYR A 49 6.29 -9.46 -14.26
N TRP A 50 7.31 -9.63 -15.10
CA TRP A 50 7.76 -8.55 -15.99
C TRP A 50 6.80 -8.28 -17.15
N GLY A 51 6.17 -9.31 -17.72
CA GLY A 51 5.22 -9.16 -18.83
C GLY A 51 3.97 -8.36 -18.42
N ASP A 52 3.34 -8.74 -17.30
CA ASP A 52 2.18 -8.03 -16.73
C ASP A 52 2.57 -6.60 -16.31
N LEU A 53 3.70 -6.42 -15.61
CA LEU A 53 4.16 -5.08 -15.22
C LEU A 53 4.37 -4.18 -16.45
N LEU A 54 5.08 -4.64 -17.49
CA LEU A 54 5.36 -3.84 -18.67
C LEU A 54 4.10 -3.56 -19.51
N ALA A 55 3.19 -4.52 -19.62
CA ALA A 55 1.89 -4.31 -20.26
C ALA A 55 1.03 -3.29 -19.50
N SER A 56 0.90 -3.45 -18.18
CA SER A 56 0.14 -2.55 -17.30
C SER A 56 0.72 -1.13 -17.26
N VAL A 57 2.05 -0.99 -17.27
CA VAL A 57 2.77 0.29 -17.39
C VAL A 57 2.53 0.93 -18.76
N GLY A 58 2.69 0.17 -19.85
CA GLY A 58 2.52 0.67 -21.21
C GLY A 58 1.08 1.13 -21.50
N ILE A 59 0.09 0.32 -21.11
CA ILE A 59 -1.33 0.67 -21.22
C ILE A 59 -1.67 1.83 -20.29
N GLY A 60 -1.18 1.81 -19.04
CA GLY A 60 -1.48 2.83 -18.03
C GLY A 60 -1.01 4.23 -18.41
N TYR A 61 0.27 4.37 -18.80
CA TYR A 61 0.82 5.66 -19.22
C TYR A 61 0.46 6.03 -20.67
N GLY A 62 0.26 5.05 -21.56
CA GLY A 62 -0.26 5.31 -22.91
C GLY A 62 -1.67 5.90 -22.86
N ALA A 63 -2.55 5.33 -22.04
CA ALA A 63 -3.89 5.85 -21.83
C ALA A 63 -3.88 7.20 -21.07
N LEU A 64 -2.94 7.42 -20.13
CA LEU A 64 -2.72 8.75 -19.53
C LEU A 64 -2.34 9.78 -20.59
N ALA A 65 -1.39 9.45 -21.47
CA ALA A 65 -0.94 10.34 -22.55
C ALA A 65 -2.09 10.72 -23.50
N VAL A 66 -2.96 9.76 -23.86
CA VAL A 66 -4.18 10.04 -24.63
C VAL A 66 -5.13 10.94 -23.83
N ALA A 67 -5.36 10.67 -22.55
CA ALA A 67 -6.27 11.44 -21.71
C ALA A 67 -5.83 12.91 -21.53
N VAL A 68 -4.53 13.19 -21.44
CA VAL A 68 -4.01 14.57 -21.28
C VAL A 68 -3.82 15.33 -22.60
N THR A 69 -3.92 14.67 -23.77
CA THR A 69 -3.71 15.30 -25.09
C THR A 69 -4.94 15.34 -25.98
N THR A 70 -5.96 14.51 -25.75
CA THR A 70 -7.16 14.47 -26.60
C THR A 70 -8.09 15.66 -26.37
N ALA A 71 -8.57 16.26 -27.46
CA ALA A 71 -9.58 17.33 -27.42
C ALA A 71 -11.01 16.81 -27.23
N SER A 72 -11.23 15.48 -27.27
CA SER A 72 -12.56 14.87 -27.15
C SER A 72 -12.83 14.40 -25.72
N THR A 73 -13.80 15.01 -25.05
CA THR A 73 -14.22 14.67 -23.68
C THR A 73 -14.54 13.18 -23.51
N GLY A 74 -15.16 12.55 -24.51
CA GLY A 74 -15.48 11.12 -24.48
C GLY A 74 -14.23 10.24 -24.46
N TRP A 75 -13.25 10.55 -25.33
CA TRP A 75 -11.96 9.86 -25.33
C TRP A 75 -11.11 10.16 -24.09
N MET A 76 -11.16 11.38 -23.55
CA MET A 76 -10.50 11.75 -22.30
C MET A 76 -11.02 10.88 -21.14
N ILE A 77 -12.33 10.72 -21.01
CA ILE A 77 -12.94 9.89 -19.97
C ILE A 77 -12.60 8.41 -20.19
N ALA A 78 -12.75 7.88 -21.41
CA ALA A 78 -12.47 6.48 -21.70
C ALA A 78 -10.99 6.12 -21.45
N ALA A 79 -10.06 6.95 -21.94
CA ALA A 79 -8.62 6.77 -21.70
C ALA A 79 -8.26 6.97 -20.22
N GLY A 80 -8.92 7.90 -19.51
CA GLY A 80 -8.78 8.06 -18.07
C GLY A 80 -9.15 6.79 -17.29
N VAL A 81 -10.29 6.15 -17.62
CA VAL A 81 -10.71 4.88 -16.99
C VAL A 81 -9.71 3.75 -17.27
N VAL A 82 -9.26 3.60 -18.52
CA VAL A 82 -8.23 2.60 -18.87
C VAL A 82 -6.92 2.86 -18.12
N SER A 83 -6.51 4.13 -18.00
CA SER A 83 -5.32 4.52 -17.25
C SER A 83 -5.44 4.18 -15.76
N VAL A 84 -6.57 4.50 -15.13
CA VAL A 84 -6.83 4.15 -13.72
C VAL A 84 -6.71 2.64 -13.49
N LEU A 85 -7.35 1.82 -14.33
CA LEU A 85 -7.35 0.36 -14.14
C LEU A 85 -5.96 -0.25 -14.36
N ALA A 86 -5.24 0.16 -15.42
CA ALA A 86 -3.92 -0.36 -15.74
C ALA A 86 -2.84 0.14 -14.77
N LEU A 87 -2.86 1.41 -14.36
CA LEU A 87 -1.98 1.93 -13.32
C LEU A 87 -2.30 1.32 -11.95
N TYR A 88 -3.56 1.00 -11.64
CA TYR A 88 -3.90 0.27 -10.43
C TYR A 88 -3.35 -1.17 -10.44
N ARG A 89 -3.40 -1.88 -11.58
CA ARG A 89 -2.75 -3.19 -11.72
C ARG A 89 -1.23 -3.08 -11.56
N ALA A 90 -0.60 -2.11 -12.23
CA ALA A 90 0.84 -1.87 -12.12
C ALA A 90 1.26 -1.53 -10.67
N LEU A 91 0.47 -0.73 -9.95
CA LEU A 91 0.71 -0.35 -8.56
C LEU A 91 0.50 -1.51 -7.58
N SER A 92 -0.46 -2.42 -7.85
CA SER A 92 -0.81 -3.53 -6.96
C SER A 92 0.37 -4.43 -6.63
N PHE A 93 1.31 -4.62 -7.58
CA PHE A 93 2.57 -5.36 -7.42
C PHE A 93 3.43 -4.96 -6.20
N ILE A 94 3.14 -3.83 -5.54
CA ILE A 94 3.74 -3.45 -4.27
C ILE A 94 3.45 -4.46 -3.13
N HIS A 95 2.30 -5.16 -3.15
CA HIS A 95 2.00 -6.26 -2.25
C HIS A 95 2.97 -7.43 -2.49
N GLU A 96 3.07 -7.89 -3.73
CA GLU A 96 3.92 -9.00 -4.13
C GLU A 96 5.40 -8.70 -3.83
N ILE A 97 5.89 -7.49 -4.15
CA ILE A 97 7.25 -7.03 -3.81
C ILE A 97 7.53 -7.11 -2.30
N THR A 98 6.51 -6.89 -1.47
CA THR A 98 6.61 -6.91 0.00
C THR A 98 6.62 -8.31 0.61
N HIS A 99 6.15 -9.33 -0.12
CA HIS A 99 6.19 -10.74 0.30
C HIS A 99 7.29 -11.57 -0.39
N ILE A 100 7.77 -11.14 -1.56
CA ILE A 100 8.75 -11.89 -2.36
C ILE A 100 10.18 -11.71 -1.85
N LYS A 101 10.85 -12.84 -1.60
CA LYS A 101 12.28 -12.91 -1.28
C LYS A 101 13.09 -12.26 -2.42
N HIS A 102 13.94 -11.27 -2.09
CA HIS A 102 14.62 -10.44 -3.10
C HIS A 102 15.42 -11.24 -4.15
N ALA A 103 15.96 -12.41 -3.78
CA ALA A 103 16.71 -13.28 -4.69
C ALA A 103 15.83 -14.03 -5.73
N ALA A 104 14.51 -14.14 -5.51
CA ALA A 104 13.61 -14.88 -6.39
C ALA A 104 13.20 -14.08 -7.65
N LEU A 105 13.23 -12.75 -7.57
CA LEU A 105 12.95 -11.84 -8.69
C LEU A 105 14.03 -10.76 -8.85
N PRO A 106 15.28 -11.13 -9.22
CA PRO A 106 16.38 -10.17 -9.37
C PRO A 106 16.03 -9.04 -10.34
N GLY A 107 16.28 -7.80 -9.92
CA GLY A 107 16.00 -6.58 -10.65
C GLY A 107 14.55 -6.08 -10.61
N PHE A 108 13.55 -6.94 -10.35
CA PHE A 108 12.13 -6.59 -10.49
C PHE A 108 11.72 -5.39 -9.64
N ARG A 109 12.05 -5.38 -8.34
CA ARG A 109 11.77 -4.25 -7.45
C ARG A 109 12.43 -2.94 -7.91
N ALA A 110 13.62 -2.99 -8.51
CA ALA A 110 14.29 -1.79 -9.02
C ALA A 110 13.58 -1.25 -10.27
N GLY A 111 13.24 -2.12 -11.22
CA GLY A 111 12.45 -1.77 -12.39
C GLY A 111 11.05 -1.25 -12.04
N TRP A 112 10.36 -1.92 -11.10
CA TRP A 112 9.06 -1.47 -10.60
C TRP A 112 9.14 -0.08 -9.94
N ASN A 113 10.18 0.20 -9.17
CA ASN A 113 10.38 1.56 -8.64
C ASN A 113 10.67 2.57 -9.75
N ALA A 114 11.47 2.23 -10.77
CA ALA A 114 11.74 3.14 -11.89
C ALA A 114 10.49 3.41 -12.77
N LEU A 115 9.64 2.40 -12.97
CA LEU A 115 8.48 2.46 -13.86
C LEU A 115 7.18 2.89 -13.18
N VAL A 116 7.00 2.60 -11.89
CA VAL A 116 5.74 2.84 -11.16
C VAL A 116 5.99 3.61 -9.87
N GLY A 117 6.86 3.10 -9.00
CA GLY A 117 7.02 3.62 -7.63
C GLY A 117 7.50 5.07 -7.57
N VAL A 118 8.49 5.45 -8.37
CA VAL A 118 8.98 6.83 -8.49
C VAL A 118 7.98 7.69 -9.28
N PRO A 119 7.51 7.31 -10.49
CA PRO A 119 6.56 8.12 -11.26
C PRO A 119 5.23 8.42 -10.55
N MET A 120 4.64 7.42 -9.88
CA MET A 120 3.40 7.56 -9.09
C MET A 120 3.64 8.11 -7.67
N MET A 121 4.90 8.33 -7.29
CA MET A 121 5.31 8.74 -5.94
C MET A 121 4.91 7.77 -4.80
N VAL A 122 4.74 6.49 -5.13
CA VAL A 122 4.51 5.39 -4.17
C VAL A 122 5.67 4.38 -4.27
N PRO A 123 6.90 4.76 -3.87
CA PRO A 123 8.05 3.85 -3.92
C PRO A 123 7.86 2.65 -3.00
N SER A 124 8.45 1.50 -3.34
CA SER A 124 8.14 0.21 -2.70
C SER A 124 8.41 0.19 -1.18
N PHE A 125 9.36 1.01 -0.71
CA PHE A 125 9.60 1.17 0.72
C PHE A 125 8.37 1.66 1.47
N MET A 126 7.35 2.27 0.83
CA MET A 126 6.10 2.65 1.50
C MET A 126 5.25 1.47 1.97
N TYR A 127 5.60 0.24 1.57
CA TYR A 127 4.88 -0.98 1.94
C TYR A 127 5.80 -2.10 2.46
N GLU A 128 7.04 -2.20 1.96
CA GLU A 128 8.04 -3.18 2.41
C GLU A 128 8.33 -3.06 3.93
N GLY A 129 8.02 -4.09 4.72
CA GLY A 129 8.16 -4.03 6.18
C GLY A 129 7.13 -3.14 6.89
N VAL A 130 6.05 -2.75 6.19
CA VAL A 130 4.82 -2.18 6.75
C VAL A 130 3.75 -3.28 6.76
N HIS A 131 3.39 -3.79 5.59
CA HIS A 131 2.36 -4.83 5.43
C HIS A 131 2.68 -6.14 6.16
N ASN A 132 3.97 -6.49 6.28
CA ASN A 132 4.38 -7.67 7.04
C ASN A 132 4.09 -7.55 8.55
N LEU A 133 3.86 -6.34 9.08
CA LEU A 133 3.44 -6.10 10.47
C LEU A 133 1.95 -6.39 10.66
N HIS A 134 1.10 -6.08 9.67
CA HIS A 134 -0.32 -6.43 9.68
C HIS A 134 -0.49 -7.95 9.79
N HIS A 135 0.23 -8.72 8.97
CA HIS A 135 0.22 -10.20 9.01
C HIS A 135 0.89 -10.81 10.26
N ALA A 136 1.53 -10.02 11.12
CA ALA A 136 2.19 -10.52 12.31
C ALA A 136 1.18 -10.73 13.46
N LYS A 137 1.01 -11.98 13.91
CA LYS A 137 0.05 -12.37 14.98
C LYS A 137 0.21 -11.64 16.31
N THR A 138 1.35 -11.00 16.56
CA THR A 138 1.65 -10.19 17.76
C THR A 138 1.38 -8.70 17.58
N ARG A 139 0.94 -8.27 16.39
CA ARG A 139 0.73 -6.86 16.01
C ARG A 139 -0.63 -6.62 15.37
N TYR A 140 -1.20 -7.59 14.65
CA TYR A 140 -2.53 -7.49 14.04
C TYR A 140 -3.58 -6.90 15.00
N GLY A 141 -4.30 -5.87 14.55
CA GLY A 141 -5.36 -5.22 15.34
C GLY A 141 -4.89 -4.32 16.49
N THR A 142 -3.59 -4.16 16.71
CA THR A 142 -3.02 -3.28 17.76
C THR A 142 -2.77 -1.86 17.24
N SER A 143 -2.39 -0.94 18.13
CA SER A 143 -1.93 0.41 17.75
C SER A 143 -0.63 0.43 16.93
N GLU A 144 0.08 -0.70 16.84
CA GLU A 144 1.28 -0.91 16.05
C GLU A 144 1.00 -1.59 14.69
N ASP A 145 -0.26 -1.91 14.39
CA ASP A 145 -0.71 -2.36 13.07
C ASP A 145 -0.89 -1.16 12.13
N PRO A 146 -0.19 -1.05 10.99
CA PRO A 146 -0.39 0.05 10.04
C PRO A 146 -1.70 -0.05 9.24
N GLU A 147 -2.22 -1.26 9.04
CA GLU A 147 -3.30 -1.55 8.08
C GLU A 147 -4.64 -1.92 8.74
N TYR A 148 -4.70 -1.93 10.08
CA TYR A 148 -5.96 -2.06 10.82
C TYR A 148 -6.48 -0.71 11.36
N LEU A 149 -7.75 -0.43 11.08
CA LEU A 149 -8.54 0.64 11.70
C LEU A 149 -9.98 0.12 11.84
N PRO A 150 -10.58 0.09 13.04
CA PRO A 150 -11.86 -0.57 13.29
C PRO A 150 -13.06 0.30 12.83
N LEU A 151 -13.11 0.64 11.53
CA LEU A 151 -14.07 1.58 10.94
C LEU A 151 -15.54 1.22 11.21
N ALA A 152 -15.88 -0.08 11.27
CA ALA A 152 -17.21 -0.56 11.62
C ALA A 152 -17.64 -0.26 13.07
N LEU A 153 -16.68 0.04 13.96
CA LEU A 153 -16.92 0.47 15.35
C LEU A 153 -16.78 2.00 15.51
N MET A 154 -16.50 2.72 14.43
CA MET A 154 -16.37 4.18 14.42
C MET A 154 -17.69 4.85 13.99
N LYS A 155 -17.73 6.18 14.09
CA LYS A 155 -18.90 6.99 13.73
C LYS A 155 -19.18 6.87 12.21
N PRO A 156 -20.43 6.73 11.74
CA PRO A 156 -20.72 6.41 10.33
C PRO A 156 -20.05 7.31 9.28
N TRP A 157 -19.82 8.59 9.60
CA TRP A 157 -19.16 9.55 8.71
C TRP A 157 -17.64 9.35 8.57
N THR A 158 -16.99 8.51 9.38
CA THR A 158 -15.55 8.23 9.21
C THR A 158 -15.26 7.44 7.95
N LEU A 159 -16.21 6.63 7.46
CA LEU A 159 -16.07 5.87 6.21
C LEU A 159 -16.07 6.78 4.96
N PRO A 160 -17.03 7.70 4.76
CA PRO A 160 -16.94 8.75 3.74
C PRO A 160 -15.68 9.63 3.85
N LEU A 161 -15.30 10.03 5.08
CA LEU A 161 -14.09 10.82 5.30
C LEU A 161 -12.82 10.07 4.89
N PHE A 162 -12.75 8.77 5.16
CA PHE A 162 -11.63 7.91 4.80
C PHE A 162 -11.47 7.77 3.28
N ILE A 163 -12.57 7.58 2.54
CA ILE A 163 -12.58 7.67 1.07
C ILE A 163 -12.10 9.04 0.59
N LEU A 164 -12.63 10.13 1.16
CA LEU A 164 -12.25 11.50 0.77
C LEU A 164 -10.76 11.80 1.02
N VAL A 165 -10.19 11.32 2.13
CA VAL A 165 -8.75 11.43 2.42
C VAL A 165 -7.92 10.61 1.42
N SER A 166 -8.38 9.44 1.00
CA SER A 166 -7.68 8.65 -0.04
C SER A 166 -7.65 9.38 -1.39
N ALA A 167 -8.71 10.12 -1.75
CA ALA A 167 -8.71 10.95 -2.96
C ALA A 167 -7.66 12.09 -2.92
N LEU A 168 -7.26 12.53 -1.73
CA LEU A 168 -6.20 13.54 -1.55
C LEU A 168 -4.78 12.94 -1.54
N ALA A 169 -4.62 11.62 -1.69
CA ALA A 169 -3.31 10.97 -1.65
C ALA A 169 -2.28 11.58 -2.62
N PRO A 170 -2.57 11.89 -3.91
CA PRO A 170 -1.59 12.51 -4.79
C PRO A 170 -1.05 13.86 -4.26
N VAL A 171 -1.90 14.67 -3.63
CA VAL A 171 -1.50 15.94 -3.00
C VAL A 171 -0.59 15.68 -1.79
N GLY A 172 -0.94 14.68 -0.96
CA GLY A 172 -0.13 14.25 0.17
C GLY A 172 1.25 13.72 -0.25
N LEU A 173 1.33 13.00 -1.38
CA LEU A 173 2.59 12.49 -1.94
C LEU A 173 3.45 13.62 -2.52
N LEU A 174 2.85 14.58 -3.23
CA LEU A 174 3.56 15.77 -3.71
C LEU A 174 4.15 16.59 -2.56
N ILE A 175 3.41 16.79 -1.46
CA ILE A 175 3.93 17.42 -0.25
C ILE A 175 5.06 16.56 0.35
N ARG A 176 4.88 15.24 0.45
CA ARG A 176 5.85 14.30 1.02
C ARG A 176 7.19 14.25 0.28
N TYR A 177 7.18 14.35 -1.05
CA TYR A 177 8.39 14.18 -1.87
C TYR A 177 8.94 15.50 -2.44
N GLY A 178 8.07 16.47 -2.75
CA GLY A 178 8.48 17.82 -3.16
C GLY A 178 8.92 18.72 -2.00
N VAL A 179 8.40 18.51 -0.77
CA VAL A 179 8.68 19.37 0.40
C VAL A 179 9.27 18.61 1.57
N LEU A 180 8.62 17.55 2.07
CA LEU A 180 9.06 16.90 3.31
C LEU A 180 10.36 16.10 3.12
N ALA A 181 10.58 15.47 1.95
CA ALA A 181 11.81 14.74 1.67
C ALA A 181 13.05 15.66 1.65
N PRO A 182 13.10 16.77 0.88
CA PRO A 182 14.23 17.70 0.91
C PRO A 182 14.48 18.28 2.30
N LEU A 183 13.43 18.76 2.98
CA LEU A 183 13.55 19.29 4.34
C LEU A 183 14.06 18.23 5.34
N SER A 184 13.72 16.95 5.16
CA SER A 184 14.23 15.85 6.01
C SER A 184 15.71 15.54 5.81
N ALA A 185 16.30 15.94 4.69
CA ALA A 185 17.73 15.81 4.45
C ALA A 185 18.50 17.03 4.97
N LEU A 186 17.88 18.21 4.96
CA LEU A 186 18.50 19.48 5.36
C LEU A 186 18.36 19.79 6.87
N ILE A 187 17.25 19.42 7.50
CA ILE A 187 16.94 19.77 8.90
C ILE A 187 17.29 18.60 9.84
N PRO A 188 18.24 18.78 10.78
CA PRO A 188 18.57 17.76 11.78
C PRO A 188 17.35 17.27 12.56
N GLY A 189 17.27 15.97 12.81
CA GLY A 189 16.17 15.34 13.56
C GLY A 189 14.85 15.19 12.81
N PHE A 190 14.51 16.10 11.86
CA PHE A 190 13.21 16.08 11.18
C PHE A 190 12.96 14.78 10.40
N ARG A 191 14.03 14.14 9.89
CA ARG A 191 13.96 12.81 9.27
C ARG A 191 13.28 11.74 10.13
N LYS A 192 13.40 11.80 11.46
CA LYS A 192 12.71 10.87 12.36
C LYS A 192 11.19 10.98 12.20
N VAL A 193 10.66 12.21 12.22
CA VAL A 193 9.22 12.49 12.05
C VAL A 193 8.72 12.03 10.67
N VAL A 194 9.48 12.34 9.62
CA VAL A 194 9.14 11.98 8.24
C VAL A 194 9.14 10.46 8.01
N VAL A 195 10.08 9.73 8.62
CA VAL A 195 10.09 8.26 8.57
C VAL A 195 8.98 7.67 9.43
N GLU A 196 8.82 8.09 10.69
CA GLU A 196 7.84 7.50 11.61
C GLU A 196 6.39 7.64 11.13
N ARG A 197 6.04 8.77 10.51
CA ARG A 197 4.63 9.16 10.26
C ARG A 197 4.24 9.24 8.79
N TYR A 198 5.18 9.55 7.90
CA TYR A 198 4.87 9.88 6.49
C TYR A 198 5.59 8.97 5.49
N SER A 199 6.09 7.80 5.91
CA SER A 199 6.80 6.87 5.02
C SER A 199 6.05 5.57 4.71
N ALA A 200 4.82 5.41 5.17
CA ALA A 200 4.04 4.18 5.05
C ALA A 200 2.68 4.46 4.41
N LEU A 201 2.19 3.54 3.58
CA LEU A 201 0.76 3.44 3.29
C LEU A 201 0.07 2.81 4.50
N SER A 202 -0.24 3.65 5.49
CA SER A 202 -0.81 3.28 6.79
C SER A 202 -2.19 3.91 6.94
N ILE A 203 -3.22 3.11 7.25
CA ILE A 203 -4.56 3.62 7.56
C ILE A 203 -4.70 3.97 9.04
N ASN A 204 -3.85 3.38 9.89
CA ASN A 204 -3.73 3.74 11.31
C ASN A 204 -2.89 5.02 11.47
N PRO A 205 -3.44 6.13 12.01
CA PRO A 205 -2.71 7.38 12.24
C PRO A 205 -1.82 7.36 13.50
N SER A 206 -1.99 6.35 14.37
CA SER A 206 -1.16 6.14 15.57
C SER A 206 0.15 5.41 15.25
N PHE A 207 0.20 4.64 14.16
CA PHE A 207 1.37 3.86 13.74
C PHE A 207 2.65 4.70 13.65
N ARG A 208 3.77 4.18 14.19
CA ARG A 208 5.09 4.81 14.11
C ARG A 208 6.09 3.81 13.55
N ARG A 209 6.62 4.09 12.36
CA ARG A 209 7.56 3.19 11.70
C ARG A 209 8.98 3.34 12.25
N ARG A 210 9.64 2.20 12.54
CA ARG A 210 11.08 2.16 12.85
C ARG A 210 11.91 2.73 11.70
N LEU A 211 13.02 3.39 12.03
CA LEU A 211 14.01 3.86 11.05
C LEU A 211 14.58 2.68 10.25
N PRO A 212 14.81 2.82 8.93
CA PRO A 212 15.42 1.77 8.13
C PRO A 212 16.91 1.63 8.45
N GLU A 213 17.39 0.39 8.44
CA GLU A 213 18.75 0.00 8.84
C GLU A 213 19.44 -0.82 7.74
N GLY A 214 20.78 -0.97 7.83
CA GLY A 214 21.57 -1.78 6.91
C GLY A 214 21.36 -1.46 5.42
N ALA A 215 21.35 -2.50 4.58
CA ALA A 215 21.15 -2.38 3.14
C ALA A 215 19.78 -1.77 2.74
N PHE A 216 18.73 -2.00 3.56
CA PHE A 216 17.41 -1.41 3.32
C PHE A 216 17.41 0.11 3.51
N ARG A 217 18.22 0.65 4.44
CA ARG A 217 18.46 2.10 4.56
C ARG A 217 19.05 2.70 3.29
N THR A 218 20.03 2.03 2.68
CA THR A 218 20.67 2.50 1.44
C THR A 218 19.67 2.51 0.28
N GLN A 219 18.97 1.39 0.05
CA GLN A 219 17.91 1.29 -0.95
C GLN A 219 16.84 2.37 -0.78
N TRP A 220 16.34 2.53 0.45
CA TRP A 220 15.34 3.55 0.78
C TRP A 220 15.84 4.94 0.39
N LEU A 221 17.05 5.32 0.83
CA LEU A 221 17.62 6.64 0.52
C LEU A 221 17.76 6.87 -0.98
N THR A 222 18.18 5.86 -1.74
CA THR A 222 18.26 5.95 -3.21
C THR A 222 16.90 6.22 -3.83
N VAL A 223 15.87 5.45 -3.49
CA VAL A 223 14.54 5.55 -4.10
C VAL A 223 13.77 6.78 -3.59
N GLU A 224 13.91 7.14 -2.31
CA GLU A 224 13.33 8.36 -1.73
C GLU A 224 13.93 9.61 -2.37
N THR A 225 15.23 9.63 -2.62
CA THR A 225 15.91 10.70 -3.37
C THR A 225 15.40 10.77 -4.80
N ALA A 226 15.29 9.63 -5.51
CA ALA A 226 14.75 9.61 -6.87
C ALA A 226 13.29 10.10 -6.93
N THR A 227 12.44 9.69 -5.99
CA THR A 227 11.05 10.15 -5.87
C THR A 227 10.98 11.64 -5.56
N SER A 228 11.89 12.15 -4.71
CA SER A 228 11.96 13.58 -4.39
C SER A 228 12.41 14.43 -5.57
N ILE A 229 13.45 14.01 -6.29
CA ILE A 229 13.92 14.67 -7.52
C ILE A 229 12.79 14.68 -8.57
N TRP A 230 12.09 13.56 -8.76
CA TRP A 230 10.94 13.48 -9.66
C TRP A 230 9.80 14.42 -9.25
N ALA A 231 9.43 14.45 -7.97
CA ALA A 231 8.37 15.31 -7.46
C ALA A 231 8.69 16.80 -7.61
N VAL A 232 9.93 17.20 -7.30
CA VAL A 232 10.40 18.58 -7.52
C VAL A 232 10.41 18.91 -9.01
N ALA A 233 10.97 18.06 -9.87
CA ALA A 233 11.02 18.29 -11.31
C ALA A 233 9.61 18.40 -11.93
N LEU A 234 8.67 17.55 -11.52
CA LEU A 234 7.27 17.61 -11.97
C LEU A 234 6.62 18.93 -11.56
N LEU A 235 6.76 19.35 -10.31
CA LEU A 235 6.24 20.63 -9.82
C LEU A 235 6.88 21.83 -10.53
N THR A 236 8.20 21.78 -10.79
CA THR A 236 8.90 22.81 -11.58
C THR A 236 8.38 22.87 -13.01
N MET A 237 8.21 21.73 -13.69
CA MET A 237 7.69 21.70 -15.08
C MET A 237 6.25 22.22 -15.18
N VAL A 238 5.41 22.01 -14.18
CA VAL A 238 4.06 22.61 -14.12
C VAL A 238 4.15 24.11 -13.84
N ALA A 239 5.00 24.54 -12.91
CA ALA A 239 5.17 25.95 -12.55
C ALA A 239 5.79 26.81 -13.67
N THR A 240 6.63 26.22 -14.54
CA THR A 240 7.20 26.89 -15.72
C THR A 240 6.37 26.71 -16.99
N GLY A 241 5.23 26.00 -16.93
CA GLY A 241 4.34 25.77 -18.07
C GLY A 241 4.83 24.73 -19.09
N ILE A 242 5.94 24.03 -18.84
CA ILE A 242 6.42 22.90 -19.66
C ILE A 242 5.38 21.76 -19.67
N ILE A 243 4.72 21.53 -18.54
CA ILE A 243 3.54 20.67 -18.43
C ILE A 243 2.30 21.56 -18.22
N PRO A 244 1.32 21.54 -19.15
CA PRO A 244 0.09 22.30 -18.98
C PRO A 244 -0.66 21.90 -17.71
N LEU A 245 -1.13 22.91 -16.95
CA LEU A 245 -1.86 22.71 -15.70
C LEU A 245 -3.11 21.83 -15.86
N SER A 246 -3.77 21.87 -17.03
CA SER A 246 -4.88 21.00 -17.38
C SER A 246 -4.47 19.52 -17.47
N GLY A 247 -3.37 19.21 -18.15
CA GLY A 247 -2.83 17.85 -18.24
C GLY A 247 -2.37 17.32 -16.87
N PHE A 248 -1.75 18.18 -16.06
CA PHE A 248 -1.42 17.86 -14.67
C PHE A 248 -2.68 17.61 -13.82
N ALA A 249 -3.74 18.40 -13.97
CA ALA A 249 -5.00 18.19 -13.26
C ALA A 249 -5.68 16.86 -13.65
N VAL A 250 -5.66 16.48 -14.93
CA VAL A 250 -6.15 15.17 -15.38
C VAL A 250 -5.32 14.03 -14.79
N ALA A 251 -3.99 14.14 -14.76
CA ALA A 251 -3.12 13.16 -14.12
C ALA A 251 -3.37 13.05 -12.61
N MET A 252 -3.62 14.17 -11.92
CA MET A 252 -4.00 14.20 -10.51
C MET A 252 -5.34 13.51 -10.26
N VAL A 253 -6.36 13.76 -11.08
CA VAL A 253 -7.68 13.08 -10.99
C VAL A 253 -7.54 11.57 -11.20
N ILE A 254 -6.72 11.14 -12.16
CA ILE A 254 -6.42 9.71 -12.38
C ILE A 254 -5.71 9.10 -11.16
N GLY A 255 -4.72 9.78 -10.59
CA GLY A 255 -4.05 9.36 -9.36
C GLY A 255 -5.01 9.26 -8.15
N SER A 256 -5.92 10.22 -8.00
CA SER A 256 -6.97 10.21 -6.98
C SER A 256 -7.94 9.04 -7.16
N ALA A 257 -8.32 8.73 -8.40
CA ALA A 257 -9.20 7.60 -8.72
C ALA A 257 -8.51 6.25 -8.46
N VAL A 258 -7.21 6.10 -8.75
CA VAL A 258 -6.42 4.92 -8.38
C VAL A 258 -6.37 4.74 -6.85
N ALA A 259 -6.16 5.83 -6.10
CA ALA A 259 -6.13 5.80 -4.64
C ALA A 259 -7.50 5.44 -4.03
N VAL A 260 -8.61 6.01 -4.55
CA VAL A 260 -9.98 5.67 -4.13
C VAL A 260 -10.33 4.22 -4.48
N LEU A 261 -9.98 3.73 -5.67
CA LEU A 261 -10.20 2.33 -6.06
C LEU A 261 -9.49 1.36 -5.09
N ASN A 262 -8.24 1.64 -4.75
CA ASN A 262 -7.51 0.88 -3.74
C ASN A 262 -8.17 0.96 -2.35
N GLN A 263 -8.71 2.13 -2.00
CA GLN A 263 -9.35 2.33 -0.70
C GLN A 263 -10.66 1.57 -0.60
N VAL A 264 -11.47 1.54 -1.66
CA VAL A 264 -12.70 0.74 -1.76
C VAL A 264 -12.39 -0.76 -1.66
N ARG A 265 -11.35 -1.27 -2.34
CA ARG A 265 -10.91 -2.68 -2.20
C ARG A 265 -10.64 -3.03 -0.72
N THR A 266 -9.93 -2.16 -0.02
CA THR A 266 -9.55 -2.34 1.40
C THR A 266 -10.75 -2.24 2.37
N LEU A 267 -11.96 -1.92 1.88
CA LEU A 267 -13.19 -1.84 2.67
C LEU A 267 -14.17 -3.01 2.39
N VAL A 268 -13.87 -3.86 1.41
CA VAL A 268 -14.70 -5.02 1.02
C VAL A 268 -13.94 -6.36 1.10
N ALA A 269 -12.74 -6.34 1.69
CA ALA A 269 -11.85 -7.48 1.91
C ALA A 269 -11.73 -7.80 3.41
#